data_AF-A0A9P4PPJ7-F1
#
_entry.id   AF-A0A9P4PPJ7-F1
#
_cell.length_a   1.000
_cell.length_b   1.000
_cell.length_c   1.000
_cell.angle_alpha   90.00
_cell.angle_beta   90.00
_cell.angle_gamma   90.00
#
_symmetry.space_group_name_H-M   'P 1'
#
loop_
_entity.id
_entity.type
_entity.pdbx_description
1 polymer ?
#
loop_
_entity_poly.entity_id
_entity_poly.type
_entity_poly.pdbx_seq_one_letter_code
_entity_poly.pdbx_strand_id
1 'polypeptide(L)'
;MATTFTDISLAASVRPIHRFPNPTWVENIASTRNGLLLVGILGQAPAQLHILDPFSHATQDTLLHTFTPSNSIFGITEYETDVFAVAAGNSSSTTANGTSDANISTLDLRRGTTKSSIKVRKLAHLPDAQTNRRSVVQGHTGAVLF
;
A
#
# COMPACT_ATOMS: atom_id res chain seq x y z
N MET A 1 -48.15 27.97 -0.55
CA MET A 1 -47.28 27.54 -1.66
C MET A 1 -46.19 26.67 -1.06
N ALA A 2 -46.07 25.41 -1.47
CA ALA A 2 -45.02 24.50 -1.01
C ALA A 2 -43.98 24.35 -2.13
N THR A 3 -42.73 24.67 -1.84
CA THR A 3 -41.61 24.55 -2.76
C THR A 3 -41.05 23.14 -2.66
N THR A 4 -41.18 22.35 -3.72
CA THR A 4 -40.60 21.01 -3.80
C THR A 4 -39.15 21.13 -4.28
N PHE A 5 -38.19 20.70 -3.47
CA PHE A 5 -36.80 20.53 -3.91
C PHE A 5 -36.67 19.15 -4.57
N THR A 6 -36.30 19.12 -5.85
CA THR A 6 -35.96 17.90 -6.58
C THR A 6 -34.52 17.52 -6.23
N ASP A 7 -34.36 16.45 -5.45
CA ASP A 7 -33.05 15.83 -5.22
C ASP A 7 -32.52 15.25 -6.54
N ILE A 8 -31.51 15.90 -7.12
CA ILE A 8 -30.72 15.31 -8.21
C ILE A 8 -29.69 14.38 -7.55
N SER A 9 -30.05 13.11 -7.41
CA SER A 9 -29.08 12.07 -7.07
C SER A 9 -28.10 11.89 -8.22
N LEU A 10 -26.91 12.49 -8.13
CA LEU A 10 -25.81 12.20 -9.04
C LEU A 10 -25.31 10.77 -8.73
N ALA A 11 -25.73 9.78 -9.53
CA ALA A 11 -25.19 8.44 -9.40
C ALA A 11 -23.69 8.44 -9.74
N ALA A 12 -22.84 8.09 -8.78
CA ALA A 12 -21.42 7.94 -9.03
C ALA A 12 -21.17 6.77 -9.99
N SER A 13 -20.57 7.04 -11.14
CA SER A 13 -20.16 5.99 -12.08
C SER A 13 -18.94 5.26 -11.54
N VAL A 14 -19.09 3.98 -11.23
CA VAL A 14 -18.01 3.12 -10.74
C VAL A 14 -17.43 2.32 -11.90
N ARG A 15 -16.10 2.31 -12.03
CA ARG A 15 -15.37 1.49 -13.01
C ARG A 15 -14.22 0.71 -12.36
N PRO A 16 -13.90 -0.50 -12.82
CA PRO A 16 -12.71 -1.20 -12.37
C PRO A 16 -11.45 -0.51 -12.91
N ILE A 17 -10.48 -0.25 -12.04
CA ILE A 17 -9.15 0.25 -12.42
C ILE A 17 -8.25 -0.92 -12.82
N HIS A 18 -8.21 -1.97 -11.99
CA HIS A 18 -7.45 -3.19 -12.24
C HIS A 18 -8.05 -4.35 -11.44
N ARG A 19 -7.81 -5.58 -11.90
CA ARG A 19 -8.19 -6.82 -11.19
C ARG A 19 -6.98 -7.75 -11.16
N PHE A 20 -6.40 -7.93 -9.97
CA PHE A 20 -5.36 -8.92 -9.77
C PHE A 20 -5.92 -10.34 -9.91
N PRO A 21 -5.12 -11.32 -10.37
CA PRO A 21 -5.57 -12.71 -10.50
C PRO A 21 -5.88 -13.33 -9.12
N ASN A 22 -6.85 -14.23 -9.06
CA ASN A 22 -7.15 -14.96 -7.82
C ASN A 22 -6.19 -16.14 -7.63
N PRO A 23 -5.76 -16.45 -6.38
CA PRO A 23 -5.96 -15.65 -5.16
C PRO A 23 -4.89 -14.57 -5.02
N THR A 24 -5.31 -13.30 -4.88
CA THR A 24 -4.41 -12.19 -4.50
C THR A 24 -5.05 -11.41 -3.37
N TRP A 25 -4.35 -11.25 -2.26
CA TRP A 25 -4.76 -10.35 -1.19
C TRP A 25 -4.08 -9.00 -1.39
N VAL A 26 -4.85 -8.05 -1.92
CA VAL A 26 -4.41 -6.66 -2.01
C VAL A 26 -4.54 -6.03 -0.62
N GLU A 27 -3.41 -5.62 -0.03
CA GLU A 27 -3.40 -4.90 1.23
C GLU A 27 -2.58 -3.63 1.14
N ASN A 28 -3.29 -2.60 1.58
CA ASN A 28 -3.01 -1.19 1.60
C ASN A 28 -2.82 -0.53 0.23
N ILE A 29 -3.33 0.70 0.21
CA ILE A 29 -3.37 1.57 -0.95
C ILE A 29 -3.01 2.99 -0.51
N ALA A 30 -2.13 3.64 -1.25
CA ALA A 30 -1.80 5.04 -1.01
C ALA A 30 -1.84 5.80 -2.34
N SER A 31 -2.47 6.97 -2.35
CA SER A 31 -2.43 7.87 -3.50
C SER A 31 -1.12 8.65 -3.52
N THR A 32 -0.49 8.73 -4.68
CA THR A 32 0.57 9.71 -4.93
C THR A 32 -0.05 11.09 -5.18
N ARG A 33 0.77 12.14 -5.12
CA ARG A 33 0.32 13.51 -5.42
C ARG A 33 -0.26 13.66 -6.83
N ASN A 34 0.21 12.86 -7.78
CA ASN A 34 -0.28 12.85 -9.17
C ASN A 34 -1.52 11.96 -9.36
N GLY A 35 -2.09 11.43 -8.27
CA GLY A 35 -3.29 10.60 -8.29
C GLY A 35 -3.06 9.16 -8.75
N LEU A 36 -1.81 8.72 -8.91
CA LEU A 36 -1.50 7.30 -9.09
C LEU A 36 -1.70 6.55 -7.77
N LEU A 37 -1.92 5.24 -7.84
CA LEU A 37 -2.21 4.41 -6.68
C LEU A 37 -1.06 3.44 -6.44
N LEU A 38 -0.39 3.56 -5.30
CA LEU A 38 0.51 2.53 -4.78
C LEU A 38 -0.32 1.44 -4.12
N VAL A 39 -0.02 0.17 -4.41
CA VAL A 39 -0.81 -0.97 -3.96
C VAL A 39 0.12 -2.07 -3.43
N GLY A 40 -0.06 -2.47 -2.18
CA GLY A 40 0.68 -3.55 -1.54
C GLY A 40 0.00 -4.91 -1.69
N ILE A 41 0.80 -5.98 -1.70
CA ILE A 41 0.33 -7.36 -1.74
C ILE A 41 0.73 -8.09 -0.45
N LEU A 42 -0.20 -8.84 0.13
CA LEU A 42 0.07 -9.78 1.22
C LEU A 42 0.26 -11.22 0.74
N GLY A 43 1.09 -11.96 1.48
CA GLY A 43 1.24 -13.40 1.35
C GLY A 43 1.95 -13.85 0.07
N GLN A 44 2.62 -12.93 -0.64
CA GLN A 44 3.39 -13.21 -1.84
C GLN A 44 4.87 -12.99 -1.54
N ALA A 45 5.71 -14.00 -1.76
CA ALA A 45 7.17 -13.90 -1.55
C ALA A 45 7.89 -13.78 -2.91
N PRO A 46 8.61 -12.67 -3.19
CA PRO A 46 8.84 -11.50 -2.34
C PRO A 46 7.63 -10.56 -2.30
N ALA A 47 7.51 -9.77 -1.22
CA ALA A 47 6.44 -8.80 -1.03
C ALA A 47 6.44 -7.78 -2.17
N GLN A 48 5.30 -7.55 -2.79
CA GLN A 48 5.19 -6.77 -4.03
C GLN A 48 4.48 -5.44 -3.79
N LEU A 49 5.10 -4.36 -4.27
CA LEU A 49 4.48 -3.04 -4.39
C LEU A 49 4.22 -2.74 -5.85
N HIS A 50 2.96 -2.47 -6.17
CA HIS A 50 2.51 -2.12 -7.50
C HIS A 50 2.12 -0.64 -7.58
N ILE A 51 2.14 -0.09 -8.78
CA ILE A 51 1.57 1.23 -9.07
C ILE A 51 0.54 1.13 -10.20
N LEU A 52 -0.59 1.80 -10.02
CA LEU A 52 -1.72 1.80 -10.94
C LEU A 52 -2.06 3.25 -11.31
N ASP A 53 -2.47 3.46 -12.56
CA ASP A 53 -3.04 4.72 -13.02
C ASP A 53 -4.57 4.60 -13.08
N PRO A 54 -5.32 5.26 -12.17
CA PRO A 54 -6.77 5.18 -12.17
C PRO A 54 -7.43 5.99 -13.30
N PHE A 55 -6.68 6.87 -13.97
CA PHE A 55 -7.17 7.72 -15.05
C PHE A 55 -7.01 7.08 -16.42
N SER A 56 -6.04 6.16 -16.56
CA SER A 56 -5.87 5.34 -17.77
C SER A 56 -7.11 4.49 -18.05
N HIS A 57 -7.43 4.36 -19.34
CA HIS A 57 -8.46 3.42 -19.81
C HIS A 57 -7.92 1.98 -19.95
N ALA A 58 -6.60 1.79 -19.85
CA ALA A 58 -5.98 0.47 -19.84
C ALA A 58 -5.91 -0.07 -18.41
N THR A 59 -6.40 -1.28 -18.19
CA THR A 59 -6.34 -1.95 -16.87
C THR A 59 -4.96 -2.56 -16.66
N GLN A 60 -3.95 -1.73 -16.38
CA GLN A 60 -2.57 -2.17 -16.19
C GLN A 60 -2.05 -1.80 -14.80
N ASP A 61 -1.40 -2.76 -14.15
CA ASP A 61 -0.54 -2.56 -13.00
C ASP A 61 0.93 -2.55 -13.44
N THR A 62 1.78 -1.86 -12.69
CA THR A 62 3.23 -1.97 -12.83
C THR A 62 3.82 -2.39 -11.49
N LEU A 63 4.46 -3.56 -11.44
CA LEU A 63 5.30 -3.94 -10.30
C LEU A 63 6.39 -2.89 -10.13
N LEU A 64 6.32 -2.09 -9.07
CA LEU A 64 7.21 -0.97 -8.82
C LEU A 64 8.46 -1.40 -8.05
N HIS A 65 8.28 -2.23 -7.02
CA HIS A 65 9.37 -2.74 -6.20
C HIS A 65 9.01 -4.07 -5.51
N THR A 66 10.03 -4.83 -5.13
CA THR A 66 9.88 -6.05 -4.30
C THR A 66 10.71 -5.93 -3.03
N PHE A 67 10.13 -6.22 -1.87
CA PHE A 67 10.82 -6.18 -0.59
C PHE A 67 11.19 -7.60 -0.14
N THR A 68 12.48 -7.90 -0.14
CA THR A 68 13.03 -9.20 0.29
C THR A 68 13.69 -9.05 1.67
N PRO A 69 13.60 -10.04 2.58
CA PRO A 69 12.97 -11.36 2.43
C PRO A 69 11.47 -11.41 2.78
N SER A 70 10.81 -10.25 2.87
CA SER A 70 9.40 -10.13 3.24
C SER A 70 8.47 -10.82 2.23
N ASN A 71 7.29 -11.26 2.67
CA ASN A 71 6.21 -11.77 1.82
C ASN A 71 4.94 -10.91 1.84
N SER A 72 4.95 -9.81 2.58
CA SER A 72 3.76 -9.00 2.86
C SER A 72 4.12 -7.54 3.01
N ILE A 73 3.28 -6.67 2.43
CA ILE A 73 3.25 -5.23 2.73
C ILE A 73 2.03 -4.96 3.61
N PHE A 74 2.26 -4.38 4.79
CA PHE A 74 1.21 -4.13 5.78
C PHE A 74 0.75 -2.67 5.80
N GLY A 75 1.64 -1.73 5.49
CA GLY A 75 1.37 -0.30 5.57
C GLY A 75 2.15 0.51 4.55
N ILE A 76 1.51 1.57 4.05
CA ILE A 76 2.10 2.54 3.12
C ILE A 76 1.59 3.92 3.53
N THR A 77 2.49 4.80 3.97
CA THR A 77 2.11 6.14 4.40
C THR A 77 3.07 7.19 3.85
N GLU A 78 2.54 8.33 3.40
CA GLU A 78 3.36 9.47 2.97
C GLU A 78 3.80 10.27 4.20
N TYR A 79 5.11 10.56 4.31
CA TYR A 79 5.65 11.36 5.42
C TYR A 79 6.37 12.64 4.97
N GLU A 80 6.64 12.77 3.68
CA GLU A 80 7.10 13.97 2.98
C GLU A 80 6.53 13.92 1.56
N THR A 81 6.37 15.06 0.89
CA THR A 81 5.85 15.11 -0.49
C THR A 81 6.58 14.15 -1.43
N ASP A 82 5.83 13.21 -2.00
CA ASP A 82 6.29 12.13 -2.87
C ASP A 82 7.30 11.17 -2.20
N VAL A 83 7.30 11.08 -0.87
CA VAL A 83 8.13 10.16 -0.08
C VAL A 83 7.29 9.39 0.93
N PHE A 84 7.35 8.06 0.79
CA PHE A 84 6.50 7.13 1.53
C PHE A 84 7.34 6.23 2.44
N ALA A 85 6.80 5.86 3.59
CA ALA A 85 7.27 4.75 4.39
C ALA A 85 6.45 3.50 4.03
N VAL A 86 7.14 2.39 3.76
CA VAL A 86 6.54 1.10 3.45
C VAL A 86 6.96 0.09 4.51
N ALA A 87 5.97 -0.51 5.18
CA ALA A 87 6.17 -1.54 6.18
C ALA A 87 6.01 -2.93 5.55
N ALA A 88 7.10 -3.69 5.46
CA ALA A 88 7.11 -5.03 4.87
C ALA A 88 7.61 -6.08 5.86
N GLY A 89 6.99 -7.26 5.86
CA GLY A 89 7.31 -8.36 6.77
C GLY A 89 6.79 -9.71 6.28
N ASN A 90 6.86 -10.73 7.14
CA ASN A 90 6.40 -12.09 6.83
C ASN A 90 5.10 -12.43 7.56
N SER A 91 4.00 -12.60 6.83
CA SER A 91 2.75 -13.15 7.37
C SER A 91 2.66 -14.66 7.09
N SER A 92 1.99 -15.41 7.96
CA SER A 92 1.51 -16.77 7.66
C SER A 92 0.02 -16.86 7.98
N SER A 93 -0.70 -17.73 7.26
CA SER A 93 -2.14 -17.97 7.51
C SER A 93 -2.43 -18.57 8.89
N THR A 94 -1.40 -19.09 9.58
CA THR A 94 -1.47 -19.63 10.94
C THR A 94 -1.27 -18.56 12.02
N THR A 95 -0.67 -17.40 11.71
CA THR A 95 -0.46 -16.31 12.65
C THR A 95 -1.41 -15.15 12.36
N ALA A 96 -2.63 -15.23 12.90
CA ALA A 96 -3.62 -14.14 12.85
C ALA A 96 -3.13 -12.81 13.48
N ASN A 97 -1.97 -12.81 14.14
CA ASN A 97 -1.39 -11.69 14.91
C ASN A 97 -0.09 -11.11 14.31
N GLY A 98 0.25 -11.46 13.07
CA GLY A 98 1.27 -10.73 12.33
C GLY A 98 2.69 -11.25 12.43
N THR A 99 3.51 -10.59 11.63
CA THR A 99 4.95 -10.74 11.46
C THR A 99 5.71 -10.51 12.76
N SER A 100 6.62 -11.43 13.12
CA SER A 100 7.61 -11.19 14.18
C SER A 100 8.67 -10.15 13.78
N ASP A 101 9.05 -10.06 12.51
CA ASP A 101 10.10 -9.13 12.02
C ASP A 101 9.67 -8.28 10.82
N ALA A 102 9.56 -6.96 11.03
CA ALA A 102 9.22 -6.03 9.96
C ALA A 102 10.40 -5.13 9.58
N ASN A 103 10.37 -4.62 8.35
CA ASN A 103 11.29 -3.60 7.86
C ASN A 103 10.49 -2.39 7.40
N ILE A 104 10.92 -1.22 7.84
CA ILE A 104 10.40 0.05 7.32
C ILE A 104 11.38 0.53 6.27
N SER A 105 10.89 0.80 5.06
CA SER A 105 11.69 1.33 3.96
C SER A 105 11.10 2.65 3.48
N THR A 106 11.96 3.60 3.12
CA THR A 106 11.54 4.77 2.37
C THR A 106 11.38 4.42 0.90
N LEU A 107 10.36 4.95 0.27
CA LEU A 107 10.12 4.98 -1.16
C LEU A 107 10.06 6.45 -1.58
N ASP A 108 11.05 6.91 -2.33
CA ASP A 108 11.15 8.28 -2.85
C ASP A 108 10.76 8.29 -4.33
N LEU A 109 9.65 8.97 -4.63
CA LEU A 109 9.03 9.11 -5.95
C LEU A 109 9.28 10.49 -6.58
N ARG A 110 10.07 11.36 -5.95
CA ARG A 110 10.28 12.75 -6.41
C ARG A 110 10.89 12.86 -7.82
N ARG A 111 11.52 11.78 -8.31
CA ARG A 111 12.11 11.70 -9.65
C ARG A 111 11.23 10.99 -10.67
N GLY A 112 10.08 10.45 -10.26
CA GLY A 112 9.17 9.69 -11.10
C GLY A 112 8.70 8.39 -10.46
N THR A 113 7.83 7.69 -11.16
CA THR A 113 7.13 6.47 -10.70
C THR A 113 7.47 5.23 -11.52
N THR A 114 8.61 5.25 -12.21
CA THR A 114 9.15 4.09 -12.92
C THR A 114 10.20 3.38 -12.08
N LYS A 115 10.44 2.09 -12.33
CA LYS A 115 11.49 1.31 -11.62
C LYS A 115 12.87 1.99 -11.61
N SER A 116 13.23 2.73 -12.66
CA SER A 116 14.51 3.42 -12.79
C SER A 116 14.56 4.81 -12.13
N SER A 117 13.41 5.39 -11.80
CA SER A 117 13.33 6.74 -11.20
C SER A 117 13.12 6.70 -9.69
N ILE A 118 12.48 5.67 -9.16
CA ILE A 118 12.27 5.52 -7.72
C ILE A 118 13.59 5.29 -6.98
N LYS A 119 13.62 5.67 -5.70
CA LYS A 119 14.67 5.22 -4.77
C LYS A 119 14.04 4.55 -3.58
N VAL A 120 14.52 3.35 -3.24
CA VAL A 120 14.09 2.61 -2.05
C VAL A 120 15.29 2.40 -1.13
N ARG A 121 15.10 2.68 0.16
CA ARG A 121 16.14 2.46 1.19
C ARG A 121 15.51 2.04 2.50
N LYS A 122 16.06 1.01 3.15
CA LYS A 122 15.65 0.63 4.51
C LYS A 122 15.89 1.78 5.49
N LEU A 123 14.87 2.13 6.26
CA LEU A 123 14.90 3.12 7.35
C LEU A 123 15.13 2.44 8.70
N ALA A 124 14.38 1.36 8.97
CA ALA A 124 14.42 0.69 10.24
C ALA A 124 14.16 -0.81 10.10
N HIS A 125 14.65 -1.56 11.08
CA HIS A 125 14.26 -2.93 11.35
C HIS A 125 13.47 -2.94 12.66
N LEU A 126 12.30 -3.57 12.65
CA LEU A 126 11.43 -3.71 13.80
C LEU A 126 11.39 -5.20 14.18
N PRO A 127 12.29 -5.65 15.09
CA PRO A 127 12.16 -6.97 15.68
C PRO A 127 10.93 -7.00 16.60
N ASP A 128 10.35 -8.18 16.75
CA ASP A 128 9.12 -8.43 17.54
C ASP A 128 7.97 -7.49 17.16
N ALA A 129 7.85 -7.18 15.88
CA ALA A 129 6.70 -6.49 15.33
C ALA A 129 5.41 -7.23 15.72
N GLN A 130 4.36 -6.48 15.98
CA GLN A 130 3.01 -7.02 16.14
C GLN A 130 2.14 -6.37 15.08
N THR A 131 1.23 -7.13 14.47
CA THR A 131 0.17 -6.52 13.66
C THR A 131 -1.12 -6.48 14.47
N ASN A 132 -1.48 -5.32 15.00
CA ASN A 132 -2.80 -5.12 15.58
C ASN A 132 -3.73 -4.58 14.48
N ARG A 133 -4.61 -5.42 13.96
CA ARG A 133 -5.55 -5.02 12.88
C ARG A 133 -4.85 -4.38 11.65
N ARG A 134 -3.67 -4.88 11.28
CA ARG A 134 -2.90 -4.60 10.03
C ARG A 134 -1.98 -3.37 10.01
N SER A 135 -1.81 -2.66 11.12
CA SER A 135 -0.67 -1.75 11.29
C SER A 135 0.53 -2.47 11.92
N VAL A 136 1.75 -2.12 11.51
CA VAL A 136 2.97 -2.61 12.18
C VAL A 136 3.27 -1.70 13.37
N VAL A 137 3.41 -2.30 14.56
CA VAL A 137 3.75 -1.60 15.80
C VAL A 137 5.01 -2.21 16.41
N GLN A 138 5.94 -1.35 16.85
CA GLN A 138 7.07 -1.77 17.67
C GLN A 138 6.59 -2.05 19.10
N GLY A 139 6.85 -3.26 19.60
CA GLY A 139 6.28 -3.79 20.85
C GLY A 139 6.56 -3.00 22.14
N HIS A 140 7.40 -1.96 22.11
CA HIS A 140 7.78 -1.19 23.31
C HIS A 140 7.55 0.33 23.22
N THR A 141 7.12 0.87 22.07
CA THR A 141 7.08 2.35 21.88
C THR A 141 5.86 2.89 21.12
N GLY A 142 4.89 2.07 20.73
CA GLY A 142 3.57 2.57 20.28
C GLY A 142 3.54 3.35 18.96
N ALA A 143 4.58 3.30 18.13
CA ALA A 143 4.52 3.88 16.78
C ALA A 143 3.65 2.99 15.88
N VAL A 144 2.54 3.54 15.39
CA VAL A 144 1.61 2.89 14.47
C VAL A 144 1.85 3.45 13.06
N LEU A 145 2.21 2.59 12.11
CA LEU A 145 2.20 2.95 10.69
C LEU A 145 0.91 2.41 10.07
N PHE A 146 0.09 3.33 9.55
CA PHE A 146 -1.09 3.02 8.73
C PHE A 146 -0.68 2.72 7.29
#